data_AF-A0A956RXC7-F1
#
_entry.id   AF-A0A956RXC7-F1
#
_cell.length_a   1.000
_cell.length_b   1.000
_cell.length_c   1.000
_cell.angle_alpha   90.00
_cell.angle_beta   90.00
_cell.angle_gamma   90.00
#
_symmetry.space_group_name_H-M   'P 1'
#
loop_
_entity.id
_entity.type
_entity.pdbx_description
1 polymer ?
#
loop_
_entity_poly.entity_id
_entity_poly.type
_entity_poly.pdbx_seq_one_letter_code
_entity_poly.pdbx_strand_id
1 'polypeptide(L)'
;MSAGAEKEARRALARLRRAVEKVERELDAVAGSIRHAEGSDFPADAYEEARERLQRVTEFVDEESARLQMKILETGGIEPGRVRRSGGL
;
A
#
# COMPACT_ATOMS: atom_id res chain seq x y z
N MET A 1 -21.44 -16.08 4.14
CA MET A 1 -20.19 -16.15 4.94
C MET A 1 -19.02 -15.33 4.35
N SER A 2 -19.12 -14.72 3.17
CA SER A 2 -18.00 -14.02 2.49
C SER A 2 -17.65 -12.63 3.02
N ALA A 3 -18.62 -11.88 3.55
CA ALA A 3 -18.40 -10.48 3.98
C ALA A 3 -17.32 -10.33 5.07
N GLY A 4 -17.15 -11.34 5.93
CA GLY A 4 -16.09 -11.35 6.94
C GLY A 4 -14.69 -11.50 6.32
N ALA A 5 -14.53 -12.44 5.39
CA ALA A 5 -13.25 -12.69 4.72
C ALA A 5 -12.79 -11.48 3.89
N GLU A 6 -13.69 -10.86 3.14
CA GLU A 6 -13.39 -9.66 2.33
C GLU A 6 -13.02 -8.44 3.20
N LYS A 7 -13.65 -8.30 4.37
CA LYS A 7 -13.33 -7.24 5.33
C LYS A 7 -11.96 -7.45 5.95
N GLU A 8 -11.62 -8.68 6.31
CA GLU A 8 -10.28 -9.01 6.83
C GLU A 8 -9.19 -8.85 5.77
N ALA A 9 -9.45 -9.25 4.52
CA ALA A 9 -8.52 -9.01 3.41
C ALA A 9 -8.23 -7.51 3.19
N ARG A 10 -9.28 -6.67 3.16
CA ARG A 10 -9.12 -5.20 3.08
C ARG A 10 -8.30 -4.64 4.24
N ARG A 11 -8.57 -5.10 5.46
CA ARG A 11 -7.80 -4.69 6.65
C ARG A 11 -6.35 -5.11 6.55
N ALA A 12 -6.06 -6.33 6.08
CA ALA A 12 -4.71 -6.84 5.90
C ALA A 12 -3.93 -6.00 4.87
N LEU A 13 -4.52 -5.73 3.70
CA LEU A 13 -3.92 -4.88 2.66
C LEU A 13 -3.64 -3.46 3.18
N ALA A 14 -4.60 -2.84 3.88
CA ALA A 14 -4.41 -1.52 4.46
C ALA A 14 -3.32 -1.48 5.55
N ARG A 15 -3.18 -2.55 6.34
CA ARG A 15 -2.09 -2.68 7.33
C ARG A 15 -0.74 -2.82 6.62
N LEU A 16 -0.67 -3.63 5.56
CA LEU A 16 0.55 -3.81 4.79
C LEU A 16 0.98 -2.51 4.11
N ARG A 17 0.04 -1.78 3.48
CA ARG A 17 0.34 -0.48 2.86
C ARG A 17 1.01 0.49 3.84
N ARG A 18 0.40 0.67 5.03
CA ARG A 18 0.97 1.52 6.09
C ARG A 18 2.33 1.04 6.59
N ALA A 19 2.54 -0.27 6.64
CA ALA A 19 3.83 -0.83 7.04
C ALA A 19 4.91 -0.51 6.00
N VAL A 20 4.61 -0.65 4.71
CA VAL A 20 5.54 -0.33 3.62
C VAL A 20 5.85 1.17 3.60
N GLU A 21 4.84 2.05 3.73
CA GLU A 21 5.05 3.50 3.84
C GLU A 21 5.92 3.89 5.03
N LYS A 22 5.83 3.14 6.13
CA LYS A 22 6.70 3.37 7.28
C LYS A 22 8.13 2.95 6.94
N VAL A 23 8.31 1.77 6.36
CA VAL A 23 9.64 1.27 5.96
C VAL A 23 10.31 2.21 4.95
N GLU A 24 9.58 2.78 4.00
CA GLU A 24 10.09 3.79 3.06
C GLU A 24 10.67 5.01 3.81
N ARG A 25 9.94 5.56 4.79
CA ARG A 25 10.41 6.69 5.60
C ARG A 25 11.63 6.35 6.47
N GLU A 26 11.64 5.16 7.05
CA GLU A 26 12.78 4.69 7.85
C GLU A 26 14.01 4.46 6.96
N LEU A 27 13.84 3.95 5.72
CA LEU A 27 14.92 3.82 4.74
C LEU A 27 15.52 5.19 4.41
N ASP A 28 14.69 6.21 4.20
CA ASP A 28 15.15 7.58 3.95
C ASP A 28 15.92 8.16 5.13
N ALA A 29 15.46 7.92 6.37
CA ALA A 29 16.14 8.35 7.58
C ALA A 29 17.52 7.70 7.71
N VAL A 30 17.59 6.38 7.52
CA VAL A 30 18.86 5.61 7.55
C VAL A 30 19.80 6.07 6.45
N ALA A 31 19.30 6.26 5.23
CA ALA A 31 20.09 6.78 4.11
C ALA A 31 20.70 8.14 4.43
N GLY A 32 19.92 9.05 5.04
CA GLY A 32 20.40 10.36 5.48
C GLY A 32 21.51 10.26 6.53
N SER A 33 21.33 9.43 7.56
CA SER A 33 22.34 9.23 8.61
C SER A 33 23.64 8.62 8.08
N ILE A 34 23.54 7.59 7.25
CA ILE A 34 24.73 6.90 6.71
C ILE A 34 25.44 7.79 5.69
N ARG A 35 24.70 8.51 4.82
CA ARG A 35 25.29 9.51 3.92
C ARG A 35 26.05 10.59 4.67
N HIS A 36 25.52 11.05 5.80
CA HIS A 36 26.21 12.02 6.64
C HIS A 36 27.52 11.47 7.23
N ALA A 37 27.54 10.18 7.60
CA ALA A 37 28.71 9.52 8.17
C ALA A 37 29.79 9.17 7.12
N GLU A 38 29.37 8.70 5.94
CA GLU A 38 30.27 8.14 4.91
C GLU A 38 30.62 9.13 3.79
N GLY A 39 29.84 10.20 3.62
CA GLY A 39 30.11 11.23 2.61
C GLY A 39 30.15 10.65 1.19
N SER A 40 31.33 10.67 0.56
CA SER A 40 31.54 10.17 -0.80
C SER A 40 31.47 8.65 -0.92
N ASP A 41 31.71 7.92 0.17
CA ASP A 41 31.73 6.45 0.17
C ASP A 41 30.32 5.87 0.34
N PHE A 42 29.31 6.73 0.52
CA PHE A 42 27.91 6.35 0.67
C PHE A 42 27.42 5.55 -0.54
N PRO A 43 26.89 4.31 -0.35
CA PRO A 43 26.48 3.45 -1.44
C PRO A 43 25.10 3.83 -1.99
N ALA A 44 25.01 4.99 -2.67
CA ALA A 44 23.75 5.57 -3.13
C ALA A 44 22.89 4.62 -3.97
N ASP A 45 23.52 3.86 -4.88
CA ASP A 45 22.82 2.94 -5.78
C ASP A 45 22.11 1.81 -5.03
N ALA A 46 22.71 1.29 -3.94
CA ALA A 46 22.09 0.25 -3.13
C ALA A 46 20.83 0.73 -2.40
N TYR A 47 20.85 1.99 -1.92
CA TYR A 47 19.68 2.61 -1.29
C TYR A 47 18.58 2.93 -2.29
N GLU A 48 18.94 3.39 -3.49
CA GLU A 48 17.97 3.62 -4.56
C GLU A 48 17.30 2.31 -4.98
N GLU A 49 18.08 1.25 -5.17
CA GLU A 49 17.55 -0.07 -5.52
C GLU A 49 16.62 -0.62 -4.42
N ALA A 50 16.95 -0.38 -3.14
CA ALA A 50 16.06 -0.70 -2.03
C ALA A 50 14.75 0.11 -2.07
N ARG A 51 14.81 1.40 -2.40
CA ARG A 51 13.64 2.27 -2.56
C ARG A 51 12.75 1.78 -3.70
N GLU A 52 13.31 1.46 -4.86
CA GLU A 52 12.55 0.92 -5.99
C GLU A 52 11.83 -0.39 -5.63
N ARG A 53 12.49 -1.27 -4.86
CA ARG A 53 11.85 -2.52 -4.40
C ARG A 53 10.66 -2.24 -3.49
N LEU A 54 10.77 -1.29 -2.56
CA LEU A 54 9.65 -0.89 -1.71
C LEU A 54 8.52 -0.27 -2.52
N GLN A 55 8.84 0.54 -3.53
CA GLN A 55 7.86 1.11 -4.44
C GLN A 55 7.09 0.02 -5.19
N ARG A 56 7.77 -1.02 -5.70
CA ARG A 56 7.11 -2.17 -6.34
C ARG A 56 6.18 -2.91 -5.38
N VAL A 57 6.52 -3.00 -4.09
CA VAL A 57 5.63 -3.57 -3.07
C VAL A 57 4.43 -2.66 -2.81
N THR A 58 4.63 -1.36 -2.75
CA THR A 58 3.55 -0.37 -2.65
C THR A 58 2.56 -0.50 -3.81
N GLU A 59 3.06 -0.51 -5.05
CA GLU A 59 2.27 -0.67 -6.28
C GLU A 59 1.47 -1.99 -6.25
N PHE A 60 2.12 -3.09 -5.90
CA PHE A 60 1.46 -4.38 -5.73
C PHE A 60 0.28 -4.30 -4.74
N VAL A 61 0.48 -3.70 -3.57
CA VAL A 61 -0.59 -3.60 -2.56
C VAL A 61 -1.76 -2.75 -3.03
N ASP A 62 -1.48 -1.68 -3.77
CA ASP A 62 -2.51 -0.79 -4.32
C ASP A 62 -3.32 -1.50 -5.43
N GLU A 63 -2.65 -2.26 -6.31
CA GLU A 63 -3.30 -3.10 -7.33
C GLU A 63 -4.16 -4.21 -6.72
N GLU A 64 -3.67 -4.91 -5.70
CA GLU A 64 -4.41 -5.93 -4.96
C GLU A 64 -5.66 -5.35 -4.30
N SER A 65 -5.54 -4.14 -3.73
CA SER A 65 -6.64 -3.42 -3.11
C SER A 65 -7.72 -3.04 -4.14
N ALA A 66 -7.31 -2.53 -5.29
CA ALA A 66 -8.21 -2.21 -6.40
C ALA A 66 -8.92 -3.48 -6.91
N ARG A 67 -8.19 -4.58 -7.11
CA ARG A 67 -8.76 -5.85 -7.57
C ARG A 67 -9.78 -6.42 -6.58
N LEU A 68 -9.46 -6.37 -5.28
CA LEU A 68 -10.39 -6.80 -4.24
C LEU A 68 -11.65 -5.92 -4.22
N GLN A 69 -11.52 -4.61 -4.40
CA GLN A 69 -12.65 -3.71 -4.48
C GLN A 69 -13.55 -4.01 -5.68
N MET A 70 -12.97 -4.23 -6.87
CA MET A 70 -13.73 -4.59 -8.08
C MET A 70 -14.54 -5.88 -7.88
N LYS A 71 -13.90 -6.94 -7.35
CA LYS A 71 -14.58 -8.22 -7.07
C LYS A 71 -15.80 -8.06 -6.15
N ILE A 72 -15.69 -7.15 -5.17
CA ILE A 72 -16.76 -6.92 -4.19
C ILE A 72 -17.91 -6.14 -4.81
N LEU A 73 -17.64 -5.19 -5.71
CA LEU A 73 -18.67 -4.50 -6.48
C LEU A 73 -19.41 -5.45 -7.41
N GLU A 74 -18.67 -6.30 -8.14
CA GLU A 74 -19.23 -7.32 -9.04
C GLU A 74 -20.10 -8.34 -8.28
N THR A 75 -19.58 -8.90 -7.19
CA THR A 75 -20.29 -9.91 -6.39
C THR A 75 -21.45 -9.29 -5.59
N GLY A 76 -21.36 -8.01 -5.24
CA GLY A 76 -22.38 -7.27 -4.51
C GLY A 76 -23.55 -6.79 -5.37
N GLY A 77 -23.51 -6.97 -6.70
CA GLY A 77 -24.55 -6.47 -7.62
C GLY A 77 -24.66 -4.95 -7.67
N ILE A 78 -23.63 -4.22 -7.22
CA ILE A 78 -23.61 -2.76 -7.23
C ILE A 78 -22.88 -2.34 -8.51
N GLU A 79 -23.65 -1.91 -9.52
CA GLU A 79 -23.09 -1.18 -10.65
C GLU A 79 -22.25 0.00 -10.14
N PRO A 80 -21.03 0.25 -10.68
CA PRO A 80 -20.11 1.31 -10.22
C PRO A 80 -20.61 2.77 -10.31
N GLY A 81 -21.92 2.99 -10.45
CA GLY A 81 -22.58 4.31 -10.40
C GLY A 81 -23.85 4.35 -9.54
N ARG A 82 -24.22 3.25 -8.88
CA ARG A 82 -25.45 3.13 -8.07
C ARG A 82 -25.18 3.15 -6.57
N VAL A 83 -24.29 4.03 -6.10
CA VAL A 83 -24.30 4.41 -4.69
C VAL A 83 -25.49 5.34 -4.48
N ARG A 84 -26.69 4.77 -4.31
CA ARG A 84 -27.80 5.53 -3.74
C ARG A 84 -27.40 5.91 -2.31
N ARG A 85 -27.13 7.19 -2.09
CA ARG A 85 -27.39 7.83 -0.79
C ARG A 85 -28.90 7.82 -0.55
N SER A 86 -29.46 6.68 -0.20
CA SER A 86 -30.69 6.64 0.62
C SER A 86 -30.21 6.92 2.04
N GLY A 87 -30.39 8.13 2.58
CA GLY A 87 -31.65 8.51 3.26
C GLY A 87 -31.66 7.74 4.59
N GLY A 88 -31.31 8.30 5.73
CA GLY A 88 -31.79 9.55 6.28
C GLY A 88 -32.58 9.20 7.53
N LEU A 89 -32.03 9.51 8.71
CA LEU A 89 -32.64 9.95 9.96
C LEU A 89 -31.50 10.36 10.90
#